data_AF-A0A0M3HEX1-F1
#
_entry.id   AF-A0A0M3HEX1-F1
#
_cell.length_a   1.000
_cell.length_b   1.000
_cell.length_c   1.000
_cell.angle_alpha   90.00
_cell.angle_beta   90.00
_cell.angle_gamma   90.00
#
_symmetry.space_group_name_H-M   'P 1'
#
loop_
_entity.id
_entity.type
_entity.pdbx_description
1 polymer ?
#
loop_
_entity_poly.entity_id
_entity_poly.type
_entity_poly.pdbx_seq_one_letter_code
_entity_poly.pdbx_strand_id
1 'polypeptide(L)'
;LARERRLKLENEKMQSHLRKLVGADRREKMRYYSEDAQRKIRSLEELNERLRKEAQSAKQQEEGLTREMDTTGEAFEDMQEQNTRLLQQLKEKDDANLKLMAERIRANQCQKKMNEERERTEERLSSLQNQLEAQQLMISKLEEKDKLLTQKNANLEHQLRMVEQAMEMHKRKAIECSQSSADFKAQLEKCSSQLNDAQQAMITKTSQQEVDAFKIRRLEEDKNTLKKKLERSKKMEKVDNMDEVLNEEIRELKDLLTCPSCKVRRKDAILTKCFHVFCMECMKTRYETRRRKCPKCNAAFGANDYRRMYFT
;
A
#
# COMPACT_ATOMS: atom_id res chain seq x y z
N LEU A 1 -217.26 -29.89 45.98
CA LEU A 1 -216.92 -28.47 45.72
C LEU A 1 -215.99 -27.82 46.78
N ALA A 2 -216.11 -28.07 48.09
CA ALA A 2 -215.20 -27.47 49.10
C ALA A 2 -213.78 -28.10 49.18
N ARG A 3 -213.65 -29.41 48.94
CA ARG A 3 -212.36 -30.14 48.97
C ARG A 3 -211.42 -29.73 47.83
N GLU A 4 -211.99 -29.34 46.70
CA GLU A 4 -211.26 -28.99 45.47
C GLU A 4 -210.55 -27.63 45.58
N ARG A 5 -211.15 -26.65 46.28
CA ARG A 5 -210.50 -25.35 46.54
C ARG A 5 -209.33 -25.45 47.52
N ARG A 6 -209.42 -26.33 48.54
CA ARG A 6 -208.32 -26.57 49.48
C ARG A 6 -207.12 -27.21 48.79
N LEU A 7 -207.38 -28.22 47.96
CA LEU A 7 -206.34 -28.88 47.17
C LEU A 7 -205.69 -27.92 46.15
N LYS A 8 -206.43 -26.98 45.56
CA LYS A 8 -205.85 -25.93 44.70
C LYS A 8 -204.89 -25.00 45.47
N LEU A 9 -205.28 -24.55 46.66
CA LEU A 9 -204.43 -23.66 47.48
C LEU A 9 -203.16 -24.37 47.99
N GLU A 10 -203.27 -25.65 48.36
CA GLU A 10 -202.11 -26.47 48.69
C GLU A 10 -201.20 -26.70 47.48
N ASN A 11 -201.79 -26.95 46.29
CA ASN A 11 -201.01 -27.11 45.07
C ASN A 11 -200.30 -25.80 44.67
N GLU A 12 -200.94 -24.64 44.82
CA GLU A 12 -200.27 -23.34 44.60
C GLU A 12 -199.14 -23.07 45.60
N LYS A 13 -199.32 -23.43 46.88
CA LYS A 13 -198.24 -23.36 47.88
C LYS A 13 -197.09 -24.31 47.56
N MET A 14 -197.38 -25.54 47.16
CA MET A 14 -196.39 -26.53 46.76
C MET A 14 -195.65 -26.11 45.49
N GLN A 15 -196.35 -25.54 44.50
CA GLN A 15 -195.74 -24.97 43.30
C GLN A 15 -194.87 -23.74 43.61
N SER A 16 -195.27 -22.90 44.55
CA SER A 16 -194.43 -21.79 45.04
C SER A 16 -193.17 -22.30 45.74
N HIS A 17 -193.29 -23.36 46.55
CA HIS A 17 -192.15 -23.98 47.22
C HIS A 17 -191.19 -24.66 46.24
N LEU A 18 -191.73 -25.40 45.26
CA LEU A 18 -190.95 -25.98 44.15
C LEU A 18 -190.22 -24.90 43.33
N ARG A 19 -190.87 -23.77 43.01
CA ARG A 19 -190.21 -22.65 42.33
C ARG A 19 -189.07 -22.06 43.14
N LYS A 20 -189.21 -21.95 44.47
CA LYS A 20 -188.13 -21.49 45.36
C LYS A 20 -186.97 -22.50 45.42
N LEU A 21 -187.26 -23.79 45.51
CA LEU A 21 -186.25 -24.86 45.55
C LEU A 21 -185.50 -24.98 44.21
N VAL A 22 -186.20 -24.96 43.07
CA VAL A 22 -185.57 -24.96 41.73
C VAL A 22 -184.75 -23.68 41.52
N GLY A 23 -185.23 -22.53 42.00
CA GLY A 23 -184.46 -21.30 41.98
C GLY A 23 -183.22 -21.35 42.88
N ALA A 24 -183.27 -22.07 44.01
CA ALA A 24 -182.13 -22.28 44.89
C ALA A 24 -181.11 -23.26 44.27
N ASP A 25 -181.54 -24.40 43.74
CA ASP A 25 -180.70 -25.38 43.03
C ASP A 25 -180.03 -24.75 41.79
N ARG A 26 -180.75 -23.91 41.03
CA ARG A 26 -180.16 -23.18 39.89
C ARG A 26 -179.11 -22.16 40.34
N ARG A 27 -179.34 -21.45 41.46
CA ARG A 27 -178.34 -20.54 42.05
C ARG A 27 -177.14 -21.29 42.59
N GLU A 28 -177.34 -22.46 43.19
CA GLU A 28 -176.28 -23.29 43.75
C GLU A 28 -175.43 -23.94 42.65
N LYS A 29 -176.05 -24.49 41.60
CA LYS A 29 -175.33 -24.92 40.39
C LYS A 29 -174.57 -23.79 39.74
N MET A 30 -175.18 -22.59 39.61
CA MET A 30 -174.48 -21.45 39.04
C MET A 30 -173.32 -20.97 39.93
N ARG A 31 -173.45 -21.04 41.26
CA ARG A 31 -172.34 -20.80 42.19
C ARG A 31 -171.24 -21.85 42.03
N TYR A 32 -171.58 -23.14 41.96
CA TYR A 32 -170.63 -24.22 41.76
C TYR A 32 -169.84 -24.07 40.44
N TYR A 33 -170.52 -23.83 39.31
CA TYR A 33 -169.87 -23.59 38.02
C TYR A 33 -169.07 -22.28 38.00
N SER A 34 -169.55 -21.23 38.68
CA SER A 34 -168.81 -19.98 38.86
C SER A 34 -167.54 -20.19 39.70
N GLU A 35 -167.61 -20.98 40.77
CA GLU A 35 -166.48 -21.31 41.63
C GLU A 35 -165.46 -22.22 40.92
N ASP A 36 -165.91 -23.19 40.12
CA ASP A 36 -165.03 -24.07 39.34
C ASP A 36 -164.32 -23.31 38.21
N ALA A 37 -165.06 -22.46 37.48
CA ALA A 37 -164.47 -21.54 36.50
C ALA A 37 -163.45 -20.60 37.16
N GLN A 38 -163.75 -20.05 38.34
CA GLN A 38 -162.80 -19.23 39.10
C GLN A 38 -161.58 -20.03 39.58
N ARG A 39 -161.73 -21.30 39.98
CA ARG A 39 -160.57 -22.17 40.30
C ARG A 39 -159.70 -22.40 39.08
N LYS A 40 -160.30 -22.63 37.91
CA LYS A 40 -159.55 -22.82 36.67
C LYS A 40 -158.85 -21.55 36.20
N ILE A 41 -159.51 -20.39 36.31
CA ILE A 41 -158.91 -19.08 36.04
C ILE A 41 -157.70 -18.86 36.96
N ARG A 42 -157.86 -19.05 38.28
CA ARG A 42 -156.74 -18.96 39.23
C ARG A 42 -155.57 -19.89 38.87
N SER A 43 -155.86 -21.14 38.52
CA SER A 43 -154.83 -22.10 38.12
C SER A 43 -154.09 -21.69 36.83
N LEU A 44 -154.81 -21.13 35.85
CA LEU A 44 -154.21 -20.62 34.61
C LEU A 44 -153.44 -19.32 34.84
N GLU A 45 -153.90 -18.44 35.72
CA GLU A 45 -153.18 -17.23 36.15
C GLU A 45 -151.86 -17.61 36.85
N GLU A 46 -151.89 -18.55 37.79
CA GLU A 46 -150.69 -19.09 38.45
C GLU A 46 -149.73 -19.75 37.46
N LEU A 47 -150.24 -20.45 36.44
CA LEU A 47 -149.40 -21.03 35.38
C LEU A 47 -148.81 -19.94 34.48
N ASN A 48 -149.59 -18.93 34.11
CA ASN A 48 -149.12 -17.81 33.29
C ASN A 48 -148.06 -16.99 34.02
N GLU A 49 -148.24 -16.77 35.33
CA GLU A 49 -147.26 -16.10 36.18
C GLU A 49 -145.96 -16.91 36.29
N ARG A 50 -146.05 -18.24 36.45
CA ARG A 50 -144.88 -19.14 36.43
C ARG A 50 -144.13 -19.07 35.10
N LEU A 51 -144.83 -19.24 33.98
CA LEU A 51 -144.23 -19.16 32.64
C LEU A 51 -143.61 -17.79 32.36
N ARG A 52 -144.23 -16.70 32.84
CA ARG A 52 -143.64 -15.35 32.75
C ARG A 52 -142.34 -15.24 33.55
N LYS A 53 -142.31 -15.77 34.78
CA LYS A 53 -141.09 -15.79 35.60
C LYS A 53 -139.99 -16.64 34.97
N GLU A 54 -140.33 -17.80 34.42
CA GLU A 54 -139.40 -18.67 33.70
C GLU A 54 -138.84 -18.00 32.44
N ALA A 55 -139.70 -17.39 31.60
CA ALA A 55 -139.28 -16.66 30.41
C ALA A 55 -138.37 -15.45 30.77
N GLN A 56 -138.71 -14.73 31.85
CA GLN A 56 -137.89 -13.64 32.35
C GLN A 56 -136.52 -14.14 32.85
N SER A 57 -136.50 -15.26 33.59
CA SER A 57 -135.26 -15.88 34.06
C SER A 57 -134.39 -16.38 32.91
N ALA A 58 -134.99 -17.01 31.89
CA ALA A 58 -134.27 -17.47 30.71
C ALA A 58 -133.67 -16.31 29.93
N LYS A 59 -134.43 -15.21 29.77
CA LYS A 59 -133.93 -13.98 29.14
C LYS A 59 -132.76 -13.37 29.91
N GLN A 60 -132.83 -13.33 31.25
CA GLN A 60 -131.71 -12.85 32.07
C GLN A 60 -130.47 -13.75 31.95
N GLN A 61 -130.65 -15.07 31.85
CA GLN A 61 -129.56 -16.02 31.60
C GLN A 61 -128.94 -15.82 30.21
N GLU A 62 -129.75 -15.64 29.17
CA GLU A 62 -129.29 -15.36 27.81
C GLU A 62 -128.51 -14.04 27.74
N GLU A 63 -129.02 -12.98 28.36
CA GLU A 63 -128.31 -11.69 28.47
C GLU A 63 -126.98 -11.83 29.26
N GLY A 64 -126.96 -12.66 30.30
CA GLY A 64 -125.76 -12.99 31.06
C GLY A 64 -124.72 -13.71 30.20
N LEU A 65 -125.12 -14.76 29.49
CA LEU A 65 -124.27 -15.52 28.57
C LEU A 65 -123.76 -14.66 27.41
N THR A 66 -124.58 -13.75 26.88
CA THR A 66 -124.16 -12.80 25.83
C THR A 66 -123.05 -11.90 26.36
N ARG A 67 -123.18 -11.36 27.58
CA ARG A 67 -122.12 -10.53 28.19
C ARG A 67 -120.84 -11.33 28.45
N GLU A 68 -120.96 -12.58 28.90
CA GLU A 68 -119.80 -13.46 29.10
C GLU A 68 -119.10 -13.78 27.77
N MET A 69 -119.87 -13.98 26.69
CA MET A 69 -119.35 -14.18 25.34
C MET A 69 -118.62 -12.94 24.84
N ASP A 70 -119.19 -11.74 25.00
CA ASP A 70 -118.55 -10.48 24.61
C ASP A 70 -117.24 -10.27 25.37
N THR A 71 -117.26 -10.46 26.70
CA THR A 71 -116.07 -10.34 27.55
C THR A 71 -114.98 -11.34 27.14
N THR A 72 -115.37 -12.58 26.82
CA THR A 72 -114.43 -13.61 26.36
C THR A 72 -113.89 -13.30 24.96
N GLY A 73 -114.72 -12.72 24.09
CA GLY A 73 -114.34 -12.26 22.75
C GLY A 73 -113.29 -11.16 22.81
N GLU A 74 -113.53 -10.12 23.61
CA GLU A 74 -112.57 -9.02 23.82
C GLU A 74 -111.23 -9.54 24.36
N ALA A 75 -111.26 -10.41 25.38
CA ALA A 75 -110.04 -11.01 25.93
C ALA A 75 -109.26 -11.85 24.90
N PHE A 76 -109.97 -12.54 24.00
CA PHE A 76 -109.35 -13.31 22.93
C PHE A 76 -108.73 -12.41 21.85
N GLU A 77 -109.43 -11.35 21.45
CA GLU A 77 -108.92 -10.35 20.50
C GLU A 77 -107.66 -9.66 21.04
N ASP A 78 -107.68 -9.23 22.30
CA ASP A 78 -106.51 -8.64 22.98
C ASP A 78 -105.31 -9.60 23.00
N MET A 79 -105.55 -10.89 23.31
CA MET A 79 -104.51 -11.91 23.29
C MET A 79 -103.98 -12.15 21.86
N GLN A 80 -104.84 -12.15 20.86
CA GLN A 80 -104.43 -12.31 19.45
C GLN A 80 -103.60 -11.11 18.97
N GLU A 81 -103.98 -9.90 19.36
CA GLU A 81 -103.22 -8.69 19.06
C GLU A 81 -101.87 -8.70 19.77
N GLN A 82 -101.83 -9.10 21.04
CA GLN A 82 -100.60 -9.27 21.80
C GLN A 82 -99.67 -10.31 21.16
N ASN A 83 -100.20 -11.47 20.76
CA ASN A 83 -99.42 -12.49 20.06
C ASN A 83 -98.85 -11.97 18.74
N THR A 84 -99.63 -11.21 17.98
CA THR A 84 -99.17 -10.58 16.73
C THR A 84 -98.04 -9.60 16.98
N ARG A 85 -98.16 -8.76 18.02
CA ARG A 85 -97.09 -7.83 18.44
C ARG A 85 -95.83 -8.56 18.87
N LEU A 86 -95.95 -9.63 19.66
CA LEU A 86 -94.80 -10.45 20.09
C LEU A 86 -94.10 -11.13 18.92
N LEU A 87 -94.85 -11.67 17.95
CA LEU A 87 -94.28 -12.27 16.74
C LEU A 87 -93.53 -11.23 15.90
N GLN A 88 -94.06 -10.01 15.79
CA GLN A 88 -93.40 -8.92 15.09
C GLN A 88 -92.09 -8.51 15.79
N GLN A 89 -92.10 -8.38 17.11
CA GLN A 89 -90.89 -8.09 17.89
C GLN A 89 -89.83 -9.19 17.77
N LEU A 90 -90.24 -10.45 17.71
CA LEU A 90 -89.32 -11.57 17.53
C LEU A 90 -88.62 -11.48 16.17
N LYS A 91 -89.38 -11.23 15.09
CA LYS A 91 -88.83 -11.02 13.75
C LYS A 91 -87.84 -9.86 13.69
N GLU A 92 -88.20 -8.72 14.29
CA GLU A 92 -87.32 -7.54 14.33
C GLU A 92 -86.02 -7.81 15.09
N LYS A 93 -86.09 -8.57 16.19
CA LYS A 93 -84.91 -9.01 16.94
C LYS A 93 -84.06 -9.98 16.13
N ASP A 94 -84.66 -10.91 15.42
CA ASP A 94 -83.93 -11.85 14.55
C ASP A 94 -83.23 -11.11 13.40
N ASP A 95 -83.91 -10.17 12.74
CA ASP A 95 -83.32 -9.34 11.70
C ASP A 95 -82.16 -8.48 12.22
N ALA A 96 -82.31 -7.90 13.43
CA ALA A 96 -81.24 -7.16 14.08
C ALA A 96 -80.03 -8.06 14.42
N ASN A 97 -80.29 -9.26 14.93
CA ASN A 97 -79.24 -10.25 15.23
C ASN A 97 -78.49 -10.68 13.97
N LEU A 98 -79.19 -10.92 12.85
CA LEU A 98 -78.55 -11.26 11.57
C LEU A 98 -77.65 -10.12 11.07
N LYS A 99 -78.09 -8.86 11.17
CA LYS A 99 -77.27 -7.69 10.82
C LYS A 99 -76.00 -7.61 11.68
N LEU A 100 -76.14 -7.76 13.00
CA LEU A 100 -75.00 -7.76 13.93
C LEU A 100 -74.03 -8.91 13.67
N MET A 101 -74.53 -10.11 13.35
CA MET A 101 -73.66 -11.23 12.94
C MET A 101 -72.88 -10.90 11.67
N ALA A 102 -73.53 -10.32 10.66
CA ALA A 102 -72.87 -9.93 9.42
C ALA A 102 -71.82 -8.83 9.63
N GLU A 103 -72.09 -7.84 10.50
CA GLU A 103 -71.12 -6.83 10.90
C GLU A 103 -69.94 -7.42 11.66
N ARG A 104 -70.19 -8.34 12.60
CA ARG A 104 -69.13 -9.04 13.33
C ARG A 104 -68.23 -9.84 12.39
N ILE A 105 -68.79 -10.54 11.41
CA ILE A 105 -68.00 -11.29 10.41
C ILE A 105 -67.14 -10.32 9.59
N ARG A 106 -67.70 -9.20 9.12
CA ARG A 106 -66.95 -8.18 8.37
C ARG A 106 -65.83 -7.56 9.21
N ALA A 107 -66.11 -7.20 10.47
CA ALA A 107 -65.13 -6.66 11.39
C ALA A 107 -63.97 -7.64 11.64
N ASN A 108 -64.27 -8.92 11.87
CA ASN A 108 -63.25 -9.96 12.04
C ASN A 108 -62.40 -10.16 10.77
N GLN A 109 -63.01 -10.11 9.59
CA GLN A 109 -62.27 -10.19 8.32
C GLN A 109 -61.35 -9.00 8.12
N CYS A 110 -61.82 -7.78 8.40
CA CYS A 110 -61.00 -6.57 8.36
C CYS A 110 -59.84 -6.65 9.36
N GLN A 111 -60.11 -7.05 10.60
CA GLN A 111 -59.08 -7.23 11.63
C GLN A 111 -58.01 -8.23 11.20
N LYS A 112 -58.41 -9.36 10.61
CA LYS A 112 -57.47 -10.36 10.08
C LYS A 112 -56.56 -9.76 9.00
N LYS A 113 -57.13 -9.04 8.03
CA LYS A 113 -56.33 -8.37 6.99
C LYS A 113 -55.37 -7.32 7.56
N MET A 114 -55.84 -6.52 8.51
CA MET A 114 -54.98 -5.51 9.17
C MET A 114 -53.83 -6.17 9.94
N ASN A 115 -54.06 -7.30 10.59
CA ASN A 115 -52.99 -8.05 11.28
C ASN A 115 -51.99 -8.63 10.27
N GLU A 116 -52.45 -9.22 9.16
CA GLU A 116 -51.57 -9.72 8.09
C GLU A 116 -50.73 -8.60 7.46
N GLU A 117 -51.31 -7.42 7.25
CA GLU A 117 -50.58 -6.25 6.76
C GLU A 117 -49.55 -5.76 7.78
N ARG A 118 -49.93 -5.70 9.07
CA ARG A 118 -49.02 -5.34 10.17
C ARG A 118 -47.83 -6.30 10.22
N GLU A 119 -48.06 -7.60 10.22
CA GLU A 119 -47.01 -8.63 10.24
C GLU A 119 -46.06 -8.48 9.04
N ARG A 120 -46.60 -8.28 7.82
CA ARG A 120 -45.77 -8.00 6.63
C ARG A 120 -44.94 -6.73 6.75
N THR A 121 -45.48 -5.67 7.37
CA THR A 121 -44.72 -4.44 7.60
C THR A 121 -43.63 -4.63 8.65
N GLU A 122 -43.89 -5.39 9.71
CA GLU A 122 -42.90 -5.74 10.74
C GLU A 122 -41.75 -6.58 10.15
N GLU A 123 -42.05 -7.56 9.30
CA GLU A 123 -41.04 -8.34 8.57
C GLU A 123 -40.16 -7.46 7.68
N ARG A 124 -40.77 -6.53 6.93
CA ARG A 124 -40.04 -5.57 6.09
C ARG A 124 -39.15 -4.65 6.91
N LEU A 125 -39.64 -4.15 8.05
CA LEU A 125 -38.87 -3.31 8.96
C LEU A 125 -37.66 -4.08 9.51
N SER A 126 -37.85 -5.32 9.97
CA SER A 126 -36.75 -6.17 10.44
C SER A 126 -35.72 -6.43 9.34
N SER A 127 -36.16 -6.73 8.11
CA SER A 127 -35.25 -6.92 6.98
C SER A 127 -34.45 -5.65 6.65
N LEU A 128 -35.09 -4.48 6.66
CA LEU A 128 -34.41 -3.20 6.41
C LEU A 128 -33.41 -2.87 7.54
N GLN A 129 -33.77 -3.16 8.79
CA GLN A 129 -32.89 -2.96 9.93
C GLN A 129 -31.64 -3.84 9.83
N ASN A 130 -31.78 -5.13 9.49
CA ASN A 130 -30.65 -6.03 9.25
C ASN A 130 -29.75 -5.53 8.10
N GLN A 131 -30.33 -4.99 7.03
CA GLN A 131 -29.57 -4.40 5.93
C GLN A 131 -28.82 -3.14 6.36
N LEU A 132 -29.45 -2.28 7.18
CA LEU A 132 -28.83 -1.07 7.70
C LEU A 132 -27.63 -1.40 8.60
N GLU A 133 -27.78 -2.38 9.51
CA GLU A 133 -26.70 -2.85 10.38
C GLU A 133 -25.52 -3.43 9.56
N ALA A 134 -25.82 -4.22 8.52
CA ALA A 134 -24.79 -4.72 7.61
C ALA A 134 -24.07 -3.60 6.85
N GLN A 135 -24.79 -2.57 6.39
CA GLN A 135 -24.21 -1.39 5.74
C GLN A 135 -23.34 -0.58 6.70
N GLN A 136 -23.78 -0.37 7.94
CA GLN A 136 -22.99 0.32 8.98
C GLN A 136 -21.66 -0.41 9.26
N LEU A 137 -21.70 -1.74 9.36
CA LEU A 137 -20.48 -2.54 9.52
C LEU A 137 -19.53 -2.39 8.32
N MET A 138 -20.08 -2.36 7.10
CA MET A 138 -19.28 -2.16 5.89
C MET A 138 -18.63 -0.77 5.86
N ILE A 139 -19.37 0.28 6.22
CA ILE A 139 -18.85 1.64 6.33
C ILE A 139 -17.69 1.70 7.34
N SER A 140 -17.86 1.11 8.52
CA SER A 140 -16.81 1.08 9.54
C SER A 140 -15.52 0.40 9.03
N LYS A 141 -15.64 -0.72 8.30
CA LYS A 141 -14.49 -1.39 7.67
C LYS A 141 -13.83 -0.54 6.58
N LEU A 142 -14.62 0.20 5.80
CA LEU A 142 -14.09 1.10 4.78
C LEU A 142 -13.35 2.29 5.42
N GLU A 143 -13.87 2.85 6.50
CA GLU A 143 -13.20 3.92 7.26
C GLU A 143 -11.88 3.45 7.88
N GLU A 144 -11.83 2.24 8.43
CA GLU A 144 -10.58 1.66 8.94
C GLU A 144 -9.55 1.46 7.83
N LYS A 145 -9.99 0.94 6.67
CA LYS A 145 -9.14 0.79 5.49
C LYS A 145 -8.61 2.13 4.97
N ASP A 146 -9.46 3.16 4.94
CA ASP A 146 -9.08 4.51 4.52
C ASP A 146 -8.03 5.13 5.45
N LYS A 147 -8.20 4.97 6.77
CA LYS A 147 -7.19 5.37 7.76
C LYS A 147 -5.85 4.66 7.53
N LEU A 148 -5.85 3.35 7.31
CA LEU A 148 -4.64 2.57 7.03
C LEU A 148 -3.94 3.01 5.74
N LEU A 149 -4.71 3.25 4.67
CA LEU A 149 -4.17 3.72 3.39
C LEU A 149 -3.58 5.13 3.51
N THR A 150 -4.26 6.02 4.24
CA THR A 150 -3.77 7.37 4.52
C THR A 150 -2.45 7.34 5.28
N GLN A 151 -2.33 6.51 6.33
CA GLN A 151 -1.08 6.30 7.06
C GLN A 151 0.04 5.74 6.16
N LYS A 152 -0.29 4.77 5.30
CA LYS A 152 0.67 4.20 4.35
C LYS A 152 1.18 5.23 3.36
N ASN A 153 0.29 6.07 2.82
CA ASN A 153 0.67 7.15 1.91
C ASN A 153 1.60 8.16 2.60
N ALA A 154 1.27 8.60 3.83
CA ALA A 154 2.12 9.50 4.59
C ALA A 154 3.54 8.92 4.82
N ASN A 155 3.63 7.61 5.10
CA ASN A 155 4.91 6.92 5.26
C ASN A 155 5.69 6.86 3.93
N LEU A 156 5.03 6.53 2.81
CA LEU A 156 5.66 6.48 1.50
C LEU A 156 6.15 7.86 1.06
N GLU A 157 5.38 8.92 1.31
CA GLU A 157 5.81 10.30 1.06
C GLU A 157 7.02 10.69 1.89
N HIS A 158 7.09 10.25 3.16
CA HIS A 158 8.27 10.48 3.99
C HIS A 158 9.50 9.74 3.45
N GLN A 159 9.35 8.47 3.07
CA GLN A 159 10.42 7.68 2.46
C GLN A 159 10.92 8.31 1.15
N LEU A 160 9.99 8.77 0.30
CA LEU A 160 10.34 9.46 -0.95
C LEU A 160 11.20 10.69 -0.68
N ARG A 161 10.80 11.55 0.27
CA ARG A 161 11.57 12.73 0.67
C ARG A 161 12.99 12.36 1.15
N MET A 162 13.13 11.29 1.92
CA MET A 162 14.44 10.82 2.39
C MET A 162 15.32 10.34 1.24
N VAL A 163 14.76 9.60 0.28
CA VAL A 163 15.49 9.13 -0.90
C VAL A 163 15.90 10.30 -1.80
N GLU A 164 15.01 11.27 -2.02
CA GLU A 164 15.31 12.49 -2.80
C GLU A 164 16.45 13.29 -2.17
N GLN A 165 16.43 13.48 -0.84
CA GLN A 165 17.52 14.15 -0.12
C GLN A 165 18.85 13.40 -0.24
N ALA A 166 18.84 12.07 -0.10
CA ALA A 166 20.03 11.25 -0.27
C ALA A 166 20.57 11.32 -1.70
N MET A 167 19.68 11.25 -2.71
CA MET A 167 20.04 11.37 -4.12
C MET A 167 20.70 12.72 -4.41
N GLU A 168 20.14 13.83 -3.92
CA GLU A 168 20.69 15.16 -4.12
C GLU A 168 22.06 15.32 -3.45
N MET A 169 22.24 14.74 -2.25
CA MET A 169 23.56 14.68 -1.60
C MET A 169 24.57 13.89 -2.43
N HIS A 170 24.20 12.72 -2.95
CA HIS A 170 25.09 11.91 -3.79
C HIS A 170 25.44 12.62 -5.10
N LYS A 171 24.49 13.34 -5.70
CA LYS A 171 24.73 14.16 -6.89
C LYS A 171 25.75 15.26 -6.63
N ARG A 172 25.65 15.98 -5.50
CA ARG A 172 26.65 16.98 -5.10
C ARG A 172 28.04 16.35 -4.92
N LYS A 173 28.13 15.25 -4.17
CA LYS A 173 29.39 14.51 -3.98
C LYS A 173 30.01 14.02 -5.29
N ALA A 174 29.20 13.57 -6.25
CA ALA A 174 29.68 13.15 -7.55
C ALA A 174 30.29 14.33 -8.34
N ILE A 175 29.67 15.51 -8.28
CA ILE A 175 30.22 16.74 -8.89
C ILE A 175 31.54 17.13 -8.23
N GLU A 176 31.60 17.16 -6.89
CA GLU A 176 32.83 17.48 -6.13
C GLU A 176 33.98 16.50 -6.46
N CYS A 177 33.68 15.20 -6.51
CA CYS A 177 34.65 14.17 -6.86
C CYS A 177 35.14 14.33 -8.32
N SER A 178 34.25 14.64 -9.25
CA SER A 178 34.61 14.93 -10.64
C SER A 178 35.52 16.15 -10.75
N GLN A 179 35.24 17.23 -10.00
CA GLN A 179 36.08 18.43 -9.95
C GLN A 179 37.46 18.11 -9.38
N SER A 180 37.52 17.44 -8.22
CA SER A 180 38.79 17.04 -7.61
C SER A 180 39.61 16.14 -8.53
N SER A 181 38.97 15.20 -9.25
CA SER A 181 39.66 14.37 -10.24
C SER A 181 40.23 15.19 -11.40
N ALA A 182 39.53 16.23 -11.86
CA ALA A 182 40.04 17.13 -12.91
C ALA A 182 41.24 17.95 -12.39
N ASP A 183 41.16 18.47 -11.17
CA ASP A 183 42.24 19.22 -10.54
C ASP A 183 43.50 18.37 -10.36
N PHE A 184 43.36 17.13 -9.87
CA PHE A 184 44.49 16.21 -9.74
C PHE A 184 45.10 15.83 -11.10
N LYS A 185 44.28 15.67 -12.15
CA LYS A 185 44.80 15.45 -13.51
C LYS A 185 45.60 16.65 -14.01
N ALA A 186 45.09 17.87 -13.83
CA ALA A 186 45.81 19.08 -14.22
C ALA A 186 47.12 19.24 -13.42
N GLN A 187 47.12 18.93 -12.13
CA GLN A 187 48.34 18.90 -11.31
C GLN A 187 49.34 17.86 -11.81
N LEU A 188 48.87 16.65 -12.14
CA LEU A 188 49.71 15.59 -12.68
C LEU A 188 50.34 15.98 -14.01
N GLU A 189 49.57 16.57 -14.93
CA GLU A 189 50.07 17.07 -16.21
C GLU A 189 51.13 18.15 -16.01
N LYS A 190 50.91 19.07 -15.07
CA LYS A 190 51.89 20.11 -14.71
C LYS A 190 53.17 19.52 -14.10
N CYS A 191 53.06 18.57 -13.18
CA CYS A 191 54.23 17.89 -12.61
C CYS A 191 54.98 17.09 -13.68
N SER A 192 54.26 16.43 -14.58
CA SER A 192 54.84 15.68 -15.70
C SER A 192 55.58 16.60 -16.68
N SER A 193 55.05 17.78 -16.99
CA SER A 193 55.75 18.74 -17.85
C SER A 193 57.00 19.28 -17.18
N GLN A 194 56.91 19.65 -15.90
CA GLN A 194 58.08 20.09 -15.12
C GLN A 194 59.16 19.00 -15.02
N LEU A 195 58.76 17.73 -14.87
CA LEU A 195 59.70 16.61 -14.86
C LEU A 195 60.39 16.46 -16.22
N ASN A 196 59.65 16.54 -17.32
CA ASN A 196 60.22 16.51 -18.67
C ASN A 196 61.21 17.67 -18.90
N ASP A 197 60.83 18.90 -18.50
CA ASP A 197 61.71 20.07 -18.61
C ASP A 197 62.99 19.89 -17.79
N ALA A 198 62.87 19.37 -16.56
CA ALA A 198 64.02 19.09 -15.70
C ALA A 198 64.91 17.98 -16.26
N GLN A 199 64.33 16.90 -16.79
CA GLN A 199 65.09 15.85 -17.48
C GLN A 199 65.84 16.41 -18.69
N GLN A 200 65.20 17.27 -19.48
CA GLN A 200 65.82 17.84 -20.66
C GLN A 200 66.91 18.86 -20.34
N ALA A 201 66.72 19.64 -19.27
CA ALA A 201 67.76 20.50 -18.72
C ALA A 201 68.95 19.68 -18.19
N MET A 202 68.71 18.53 -17.54
CA MET A 202 69.76 17.62 -17.09
C MET A 202 70.55 17.05 -18.27
N ILE A 203 69.87 16.53 -19.30
CA ILE A 203 70.54 16.02 -20.53
C ILE A 203 71.41 17.11 -21.17
N THR A 204 70.87 18.32 -21.30
CA THR A 204 71.61 19.45 -21.87
C THR A 204 72.83 19.79 -21.02
N LYS A 205 72.69 19.88 -19.69
CA LYS A 205 73.82 20.14 -18.78
C LYS A 205 74.86 19.04 -18.80
N THR A 206 74.46 17.76 -18.85
CA THR A 206 75.40 16.64 -18.94
C THR A 206 76.18 16.70 -20.25
N SER A 207 75.51 16.94 -21.39
CA SER A 207 76.20 17.11 -22.68
C SER A 207 77.17 18.30 -22.68
N GLN A 208 76.78 19.42 -22.05
CA GLN A 208 77.64 20.59 -21.92
C GLN A 208 78.85 20.30 -21.02
N GLN A 209 78.65 19.57 -19.92
CA GLN A 209 79.74 19.11 -19.05
C GLN A 209 80.72 18.20 -19.80
N GLU A 210 80.25 17.31 -20.67
CA GLU A 210 81.13 16.47 -21.49
C GLU A 210 81.97 17.31 -22.47
N VAL A 211 81.35 18.29 -23.13
CA VAL A 211 82.05 19.24 -24.01
C VAL A 211 83.09 20.05 -23.24
N ASP A 212 82.73 20.57 -22.06
CA ASP A 212 83.64 21.39 -21.26
C ASP A 212 84.75 20.54 -20.62
N ALA A 213 84.46 19.30 -20.20
CA ALA A 213 85.47 18.34 -19.76
C ALA A 213 86.47 18.02 -20.88
N PHE A 214 85.99 17.87 -22.12
CA PHE A 214 86.86 17.69 -23.29
C PHE A 214 87.73 18.93 -23.54
N LYS A 215 87.16 20.14 -23.48
CA LYS A 215 87.94 21.39 -23.59
C LYS A 215 88.98 21.52 -22.50
N ILE A 216 88.63 21.20 -21.24
CA ILE A 216 89.57 21.22 -20.11
C ILE A 216 90.72 20.26 -20.37
N ARG A 217 90.45 19.01 -20.78
CA ARG A 217 91.50 18.05 -21.13
C ARG A 217 92.45 18.61 -22.20
N ARG A 218 91.91 19.22 -23.26
CA ARG A 218 92.72 19.83 -24.32
C ARG A 218 93.55 21.02 -23.84
N LEU A 219 92.98 21.88 -23.00
CA LEU A 219 93.70 22.99 -22.37
C LEU A 219 94.77 22.50 -21.39
N GLU A 220 94.54 21.38 -20.69
CA GLU A 220 95.54 20.72 -19.84
C GLU A 220 96.69 20.13 -20.66
N GLU A 221 96.39 19.50 -21.80
CA GLU A 221 97.40 19.05 -22.78
C GLU A 221 98.23 20.23 -23.31
N ASP A 222 97.58 21.33 -23.71
CA ASP A 222 98.25 22.56 -24.16
C ASP A 222 99.11 23.18 -23.05
N LYS A 223 98.58 23.27 -21.82
CA LYS A 223 99.30 23.72 -20.62
C LYS A 223 100.52 22.85 -20.33
N ASN A 224 100.41 21.53 -20.44
CA ASN A 224 101.52 20.60 -20.24
C ASN A 224 102.58 20.76 -21.34
N THR A 225 102.15 21.02 -22.58
CA THR A 225 103.03 21.28 -23.71
C THR A 225 103.78 22.61 -23.53
N LEU A 226 103.07 23.66 -23.12
CA LEU A 226 103.66 24.96 -22.78
C LEU A 226 104.58 24.89 -21.56
N LYS A 227 104.23 24.11 -20.52
CA LYS A 227 105.14 23.82 -19.40
C LYS A 227 106.42 23.13 -19.86
N LYS A 228 106.34 22.12 -20.74
CA LYS A 228 107.53 21.49 -21.34
C LYS A 228 108.36 22.48 -22.15
N LYS A 229 107.74 23.43 -22.87
CA LYS A 229 108.43 24.52 -23.57
C LYS A 229 109.08 25.52 -22.60
N LEU A 230 108.41 25.86 -21.50
CA LEU A 230 108.94 26.72 -20.44
C LEU A 230 110.12 26.07 -19.71
N GLU A 231 110.05 24.77 -19.41
CA GLU A 231 111.17 24.00 -18.85
C GLU A 231 112.36 23.92 -19.82
N ARG A 232 112.10 23.83 -21.14
CA ARG A 232 113.16 23.94 -22.17
C ARG A 232 113.79 25.33 -22.20
N SER A 233 112.98 26.39 -22.06
CA SER A 233 113.47 27.78 -22.00
C SER A 233 114.23 28.09 -20.71
N LYS A 234 113.81 27.54 -19.56
CA LYS A 234 114.52 27.67 -18.28
C LYS A 234 115.82 26.86 -18.23
N LYS A 235 115.91 25.73 -18.96
CA LYS A 235 117.17 24.98 -19.15
C LYS A 235 118.20 25.69 -20.05
N MET A 236 117.80 26.72 -20.80
CA MET A 236 118.70 27.52 -21.64
C MET A 236 119.36 28.71 -20.91
N GLU A 237 118.95 29.02 -19.66
CA GLU A 237 119.43 30.21 -18.94
C GLU A 237 120.29 29.92 -17.70
N LYS A 238 120.56 28.65 -17.37
CA LYS A 238 121.43 28.25 -16.25
C LYS A 238 122.00 26.86 -16.48
N VAL A 239 123.27 26.74 -16.94
CA VAL A 239 124.27 25.74 -16.49
C VAL A 239 125.66 26.17 -17.01
N ASP A 240 126.53 26.56 -16.07
CA ASP A 240 127.98 26.83 -16.20
C ASP A 240 128.81 25.53 -16.11
N ASN A 241 128.98 24.77 -17.20
CA ASN A 241 129.99 23.67 -17.17
C ASN A 241 130.50 23.23 -18.55
N MET A 242 130.93 24.18 -19.40
CA MET A 242 131.44 23.89 -20.75
C MET A 242 132.97 23.63 -20.84
N ASP A 243 133.74 23.93 -19.78
CA ASP A 243 135.21 23.81 -19.83
C ASP A 243 135.77 22.41 -19.49
N GLU A 244 135.03 21.58 -18.75
CA GLU A 244 135.46 20.20 -18.43
C GLU A 244 135.28 19.23 -19.60
N VAL A 245 134.21 19.40 -20.39
CA VAL A 245 133.91 18.52 -21.53
C VAL A 245 134.89 18.75 -22.69
N LEU A 246 135.29 20.00 -22.93
CA LEU A 246 136.22 20.35 -24.00
C LEU A 246 137.66 19.87 -23.72
N ASN A 247 138.07 19.82 -22.46
CA ASN A 247 139.41 19.35 -22.08
C ASN A 247 139.56 17.82 -22.18
N GLU A 248 138.51 17.05 -21.89
CA GLU A 248 138.54 15.59 -22.03
C GLU A 248 138.56 15.17 -23.51
N GLU A 249 137.83 15.87 -24.38
CA GLU A 249 137.81 15.63 -25.82
C GLU A 249 139.16 15.94 -26.49
N ILE A 250 139.85 17.00 -26.04
CA ILE A 250 141.24 17.31 -26.46
C ILE A 250 142.22 16.20 -26.05
N ARG A 251 141.99 15.54 -24.91
CA ARG A 251 142.85 14.46 -24.41
C ARG A 251 142.73 13.21 -25.27
N GLU A 252 141.52 12.80 -25.61
CA GLU A 252 141.27 11.63 -26.46
C GLU A 252 141.84 11.80 -27.88
N LEU A 253 141.71 12.99 -28.46
CA LEU A 253 142.28 13.29 -29.77
C LEU A 253 143.83 13.27 -29.76
N LYS A 254 144.47 13.67 -28.66
CA LYS A 254 145.94 13.57 -28.51
C LYS A 254 146.42 12.12 -28.39
N ASP A 255 145.68 11.26 -27.71
CA ASP A 255 146.03 9.83 -27.58
C ASP A 255 145.90 9.08 -28.91
N LEU A 256 144.87 9.39 -29.71
CA LEU A 256 144.67 8.76 -31.03
C LEU A 256 145.86 9.02 -31.98
N LEU A 257 146.49 10.19 -31.87
CA LEU A 257 147.59 10.61 -32.74
C LEU A 257 148.98 10.22 -32.21
N THR A 258 149.07 9.56 -31.05
CA THR A 258 150.34 9.16 -30.43
C THR A 258 150.73 7.73 -30.81
N CYS A 259 152.01 7.51 -31.12
CA CYS A 259 152.55 6.22 -31.57
C CYS A 259 152.37 5.16 -30.49
N PRO A 260 151.66 4.05 -30.76
CA PRO A 260 151.38 3.04 -29.73
C PRO A 260 152.63 2.25 -29.32
N SER A 261 153.73 2.30 -30.09
CA SER A 261 154.97 1.60 -29.76
C SER A 261 155.83 2.32 -28.73
N CYS A 262 155.76 3.65 -28.63
CA CYS A 262 156.52 4.41 -27.62
C CYS A 262 155.62 5.24 -26.69
N LYS A 263 154.35 5.46 -27.06
CA LYS A 263 153.38 6.31 -26.37
C LYS A 263 153.84 7.75 -26.08
N VAL A 264 154.87 8.22 -26.78
CA VAL A 264 155.46 9.55 -26.58
C VAL A 264 155.40 10.38 -27.85
N ARG A 265 155.85 9.83 -28.98
CA ARG A 265 155.93 10.55 -30.25
C ARG A 265 154.65 10.39 -31.06
N ARG A 266 154.28 11.39 -31.85
CA ARG A 266 153.15 11.29 -32.78
C ARG A 266 153.40 10.23 -33.86
N LYS A 267 152.31 9.67 -34.36
CA LYS A 267 152.30 8.78 -35.52
C LYS A 267 152.76 9.58 -36.75
N ASP A 268 153.73 9.07 -37.48
CA ASP A 268 154.27 9.68 -38.71
C ASP A 268 154.92 8.63 -39.65
N ALA A 269 154.60 7.35 -39.44
CA ALA A 269 155.16 6.21 -40.16
C ALA A 269 154.11 5.14 -40.40
N ILE A 270 153.93 4.70 -41.64
CA ILE A 270 153.05 3.59 -41.97
C ILE A 270 153.85 2.39 -42.49
N LEU A 271 153.49 1.20 -42.01
CA LEU A 271 153.96 -0.05 -42.58
C LEU A 271 153.06 -0.42 -43.76
N THR A 272 153.58 -0.43 -44.99
CA THR A 272 152.77 -0.63 -46.21
C THR A 272 152.25 -2.06 -46.36
N LYS A 273 152.83 -3.04 -45.66
CA LYS A 273 152.37 -4.43 -45.68
C LYS A 273 151.12 -4.68 -44.85
N CYS A 274 150.96 -3.97 -43.73
CA CYS A 274 149.84 -4.20 -42.79
C CYS A 274 149.09 -2.92 -42.42
N PHE A 275 149.45 -1.79 -43.02
CA PHE A 275 148.88 -0.45 -42.84
C PHE A 275 148.79 0.05 -41.39
N HIS A 276 149.59 -0.52 -40.49
CA HIS A 276 149.67 -0.05 -39.11
C HIS A 276 150.62 1.15 -39.00
N VAL A 277 150.19 2.15 -38.23
CA VAL A 277 150.86 3.44 -38.11
C VAL A 277 151.55 3.59 -36.76
N PHE A 278 152.82 3.99 -36.80
CA PHE A 278 153.70 4.24 -35.66
C PHE A 278 154.48 5.54 -35.87
N CYS A 279 155.44 5.84 -35.01
CA CYS A 279 156.42 6.88 -35.28
C CYS A 279 157.62 6.31 -36.04
N MET A 280 158.23 7.16 -36.85
CA MET A 280 159.27 6.76 -37.80
C MET A 280 160.54 6.34 -37.10
N GLU A 281 160.80 6.93 -35.94
CA GLU A 281 161.90 6.55 -35.08
C GLU A 281 161.72 5.12 -34.54
N CYS A 282 160.51 4.76 -34.05
CA CYS A 282 160.24 3.38 -33.64
C CYS A 282 160.39 2.37 -34.79
N MET A 283 160.07 2.78 -36.03
CA MET A 283 160.20 1.90 -37.19
C MET A 283 161.63 1.76 -37.68
N LYS A 284 162.40 2.85 -37.72
CA LYS A 284 163.84 2.81 -37.99
C LYS A 284 164.59 1.98 -36.95
N THR A 285 164.38 2.23 -35.66
CA THR A 285 165.08 1.49 -34.59
C THR A 285 164.81 -0.01 -34.68
N ARG A 286 163.55 -0.43 -34.93
CA ARG A 286 163.24 -1.85 -35.11
C ARG A 286 163.87 -2.45 -36.37
N TYR A 287 163.95 -1.68 -37.45
CA TYR A 287 164.56 -2.13 -38.69
C TYR A 287 166.07 -2.33 -38.55
N GLU A 288 166.75 -1.37 -37.91
CA GLU A 288 168.20 -1.36 -37.65
C GLU A 288 168.61 -2.46 -36.65
N THR A 289 167.83 -2.65 -35.58
CA THR A 289 168.05 -3.74 -34.58
C THR A 289 167.66 -5.14 -35.09
N ARG A 290 167.39 -5.28 -36.39
CA ARG A 290 166.94 -6.51 -37.08
C ARG A 290 165.67 -7.16 -36.50
N ARG A 291 164.93 -6.47 -35.62
CA ARG A 291 163.61 -6.88 -35.11
C ARG A 291 162.50 -6.43 -36.07
N ARG A 292 162.61 -6.86 -37.33
CA ARG A 292 161.85 -6.43 -38.50
C ARG A 292 160.42 -7.01 -38.56
N LYS A 293 159.66 -6.87 -37.47
CA LYS A 293 158.24 -7.26 -37.37
C LYS A 293 157.40 -6.12 -36.80
N CYS A 294 156.20 -5.95 -37.36
CA CYS A 294 155.24 -4.93 -36.94
C CYS A 294 154.94 -5.05 -35.44
N PRO A 295 155.03 -3.97 -34.64
CA PRO A 295 154.72 -4.00 -33.21
C PRO A 295 153.31 -4.45 -32.87
N LYS A 296 152.36 -4.27 -33.79
CA LYS A 296 150.94 -4.55 -33.55
C LYS A 296 150.50 -5.94 -34.02
N CYS A 297 150.85 -6.33 -35.25
CA CYS A 297 150.42 -7.60 -35.83
C CYS A 297 151.55 -8.60 -36.11
N ASN A 298 152.80 -8.25 -35.76
CA ASN A 298 153.98 -9.08 -35.94
C ASN A 298 154.32 -9.48 -37.38
N ALA A 299 153.66 -8.89 -38.39
CA ALA A 299 153.99 -9.07 -39.80
C ALA A 299 155.42 -8.60 -40.08
N ALA A 300 156.19 -9.41 -40.81
CA ALA A 300 157.55 -9.05 -41.19
C ALA A 300 157.56 -7.87 -42.18
N PHE A 301 158.51 -6.95 -42.05
CA PHE A 301 158.65 -5.79 -42.95
C PHE A 301 160.11 -5.54 -43.34
N GLY A 302 160.36 -5.21 -44.61
CA GLY A 302 161.68 -4.89 -45.16
C GLY A 302 161.97 -3.38 -45.22
N ALA A 303 163.10 -3.02 -45.83
CA ALA A 303 163.56 -1.63 -45.95
C ALA A 303 162.55 -0.72 -46.66
N ASN A 304 161.85 -1.27 -47.66
CA ASN A 304 160.92 -0.55 -48.51
C ASN A 304 159.48 -0.58 -47.98
N ASP A 305 159.24 -1.27 -46.86
CA ASP A 305 157.90 -1.56 -46.34
C ASP A 305 157.45 -0.64 -45.20
N TYR A 306 158.26 0.37 -44.84
CA TYR A 306 157.86 1.45 -43.92
C TYR A 306 158.14 2.81 -44.56
N ARG A 307 157.12 3.68 -44.59
CA ARG A 307 157.20 4.99 -45.22
C ARG A 307 156.70 6.08 -44.29
N ARG A 308 157.26 7.29 -44.46
CA ARG A 308 156.86 8.46 -43.68
C ARG A 308 155.51 8.95 -44.18
N MET A 309 154.65 9.31 -43.24
CA MET A 309 153.35 9.94 -43.51
C MET A 309 153.20 11.18 -42.63
N TYR A 310 152.43 12.15 -43.11
CA TYR A 310 152.13 13.40 -42.41
C TYR A 310 150.62 13.52 -42.25
N PHE A 311 150.15 13.82 -41.04
CA PHE A 311 148.76 14.19 -40.79
C PHE A 311 148.63 15.69 -41.04
N THR A 312 147.81 16.09 -42.02
CA THR A 312 147.30 17.46 -42.18
C THR A 312 146.02 17.62 -41.39
#